data_AF-A0A8J8DTR1-F1
#
_entry.id   AF-A0A8J8DTR1-F1
#
_cell.length_a   1.000
_cell.length_b   1.000
_cell.length_c   1.000
_cell.angle_alpha   90.00
_cell.angle_beta   90.00
_cell.angle_gamma   90.00
#
_symmetry.space_group_name_H-M   'P 1'
#
loop_
_entity.id
_entity.type
_entity.pdbx_description
1 polymer ?
#
loop_
_entity_poly.entity_id
_entity_poly.type
_entity_poly.pdbx_seq_one_letter_code
_entity_poly.pdbx_strand_id
1 'polypeptide(L)'
;METYQTPGIDEVFDLYVAYGYVETSVRGGAKEVTLIPEGTAQRSYYTVESDGDFRAGLIDALDEMLSLHYAIGNYRSHEGGKVISDADFSAGANVNNAYWDSVPSRLGDVLEKLRTGKKVGGKYPIPITLMPSAGKFIPKHMGVQGGNPLKVDSLSYALAWVGFHYYTPYIRYAKGNRTWVHIYQVAPQEDLNLIELLALRDLKKQFPHYYEANMSYLSNSRLALFYHFLHTESLSAIETVTRKSLLIRSYTLERDGNNQAIRSYREEDIGKLMDFLWELKRRSTYRTVRFFDALLRKESEAVLAVIDAVINERPEGLYQGLRIAKRAGITPPQSVVEGMEAFIDET
;
A
#
# COMPACT_ATOMS: atom_id res chain seq x y z
N MET A 1 13.50 -21.69 -16.56
CA MET A 1 12.87 -20.59 -15.81
C MET A 1 13.08 -20.90 -14.35
N GLU A 2 13.63 -19.97 -13.58
CA GLU A 2 13.80 -20.18 -12.14
C GLU A 2 12.48 -19.83 -11.44
N THR A 3 11.95 -20.78 -10.67
CA THR A 3 10.72 -20.61 -9.89
C THR A 3 11.11 -20.24 -8.47
N TYR A 4 10.67 -19.09 -7.97
CA TYR A 4 11.01 -18.59 -6.65
C TYR A 4 9.83 -18.72 -5.69
N GLN A 5 10.05 -19.47 -4.60
CA GLN A 5 9.07 -19.65 -3.53
C GLN A 5 9.31 -18.65 -2.40
N THR A 6 8.26 -17.97 -1.94
CA THR A 6 8.37 -17.13 -0.74
C THR A 6 8.49 -18.00 0.52
N PRO A 7 9.08 -17.49 1.62
CA PRO A 7 9.00 -18.15 2.92
C PRO A 7 7.53 -18.39 3.34
N GLY A 8 7.32 -19.21 4.37
CA GLY A 8 5.99 -19.49 4.94
C GLY A 8 5.83 -18.88 6.33
N ILE A 9 5.78 -17.55 6.42
CA ILE A 9 5.74 -16.84 7.70
C ILE A 9 4.31 -16.40 8.00
N ASP A 10 3.77 -15.52 7.16
CA ASP A 10 2.36 -15.26 7.01
C ASP A 10 2.11 -14.57 5.66
N GLU A 11 0.85 -14.59 5.25
CA GLU A 11 0.44 -14.11 3.94
C GLU A 11 0.80 -12.65 3.66
N VAL A 12 0.82 -11.82 4.70
CA VAL A 12 1.10 -10.39 4.57
C VAL A 12 2.58 -10.15 4.27
N PHE A 13 3.46 -10.75 5.07
CA PHE A 13 4.90 -10.63 4.86
C PHE A 13 5.31 -11.29 3.54
N ASP A 14 4.74 -12.46 3.23
CA ASP A 14 5.08 -13.24 2.04
C ASP A 14 4.67 -12.51 0.76
N LEU A 15 3.54 -11.78 0.76
CA LEU A 15 3.15 -10.91 -0.35
C LEU A 15 4.19 -9.81 -0.62
N TYR A 16 4.71 -9.16 0.42
CA TYR A 16 5.76 -8.16 0.24
C TYR A 16 7.06 -8.76 -0.28
N VAL A 17 7.41 -9.96 0.16
CA VAL A 17 8.57 -10.69 -0.41
C VAL A 17 8.33 -11.01 -1.88
N ALA A 18 7.13 -11.47 -2.24
CA ALA A 18 6.75 -11.76 -3.62
C ALA A 18 6.86 -10.50 -4.51
N TYR A 19 6.30 -9.37 -4.07
CA TYR A 19 6.48 -8.10 -4.78
C TYR A 19 7.95 -7.65 -4.84
N GLY A 20 8.74 -7.95 -3.81
CA GLY A 20 10.19 -7.74 -3.84
C GLY A 20 10.88 -8.53 -4.96
N TYR A 21 10.50 -9.79 -5.16
CA TYR A 21 10.99 -10.62 -6.26
C TYR A 21 10.52 -10.11 -7.63
N VAL A 22 9.25 -9.69 -7.74
CA VAL A 22 8.70 -9.09 -8.96
C VAL A 22 9.50 -7.85 -9.35
N GLU A 23 9.65 -6.88 -8.45
CA GLU A 23 10.37 -5.63 -8.77
C GLU A 23 11.83 -5.89 -9.13
N THR A 24 12.46 -6.75 -8.34
CA THR A 24 13.84 -7.17 -8.57
C THR A 24 13.98 -7.80 -9.96
N SER A 25 13.05 -8.66 -10.36
CA SER A 25 13.06 -9.28 -11.69
C SER A 25 12.90 -8.26 -12.81
N VAL A 26 11.96 -7.33 -12.66
CA VAL A 26 11.71 -6.25 -13.63
C VAL A 26 12.97 -5.41 -13.83
N ARG A 27 13.63 -5.00 -12.75
CA ARG A 27 14.90 -4.25 -12.79
C ARG A 27 16.06 -5.07 -13.33
N GLY A 28 16.02 -6.39 -13.12
CA GLY A 28 16.92 -7.36 -13.74
C GLY A 28 16.68 -7.58 -15.24
N GLY A 29 15.77 -6.84 -15.87
CA GLY A 29 15.50 -6.89 -17.31
C GLY A 29 14.55 -8.02 -17.73
N ALA A 30 13.74 -8.55 -16.80
CA ALA A 30 12.73 -9.55 -17.12
C ALA A 30 11.78 -9.08 -18.22
N LYS A 31 11.48 -9.96 -19.16
CA LYS A 31 10.44 -9.78 -20.18
C LYS A 31 9.14 -10.46 -19.79
N GLU A 32 9.24 -11.50 -18.97
CA GLU A 32 8.11 -12.26 -18.46
C GLU A 32 8.25 -12.37 -16.94
N VAL A 33 7.21 -11.94 -16.24
CA VAL A 33 7.06 -12.12 -14.79
C VAL A 33 5.62 -12.51 -14.53
N THR A 34 5.43 -13.57 -13.77
CA THR A 34 4.11 -14.02 -13.31
C THR A 34 4.12 -14.19 -11.81
N LEU A 35 3.14 -13.59 -11.15
CA LEU A 35 2.87 -13.79 -9.73
C LEU A 35 1.67 -14.74 -9.60
N ILE A 36 1.87 -15.88 -8.94
CA ILE A 36 0.89 -16.96 -8.82
C ILE A 36 0.48 -17.07 -7.34
N PRO A 37 -0.79 -16.81 -6.97
CA PRO A 37 -1.29 -17.08 -5.63
C PRO A 37 -1.55 -18.58 -5.42
N GLU A 38 -0.83 -19.18 -4.46
CA GLU A 38 -0.88 -20.63 -4.19
C GLU A 38 -1.81 -20.98 -3.00
N GLY A 39 -2.15 -19.99 -2.19
CA GLY A 39 -2.85 -20.19 -0.91
C GLY A 39 -2.01 -20.94 0.12
N THR A 40 -2.63 -21.51 1.15
CA THR A 40 -1.92 -22.17 2.26
C THR A 40 -1.42 -23.58 1.94
N ALA A 41 -1.74 -24.13 0.76
CA ALA A 41 -1.52 -25.53 0.42
C ALA A 41 -0.03 -25.90 0.24
N GLN A 42 0.82 -24.95 -0.16
CA GLN A 42 2.21 -25.23 -0.59
C GLN A 42 3.30 -24.69 0.34
N ARG A 43 2.97 -24.35 1.59
CA ARG A 43 3.87 -23.70 2.58
C ARG A 43 4.30 -22.26 2.24
N SER A 44 4.08 -21.79 1.02
CA SER A 44 4.18 -20.38 0.60
C SER A 44 2.81 -19.92 0.13
N TYR A 45 2.50 -18.63 0.27
CA TYR A 45 1.25 -18.05 -0.24
C TYR A 45 1.35 -17.63 -1.71
N TYR A 46 2.57 -17.37 -2.20
CA TYR A 46 2.82 -16.87 -3.56
C TYR A 46 4.07 -17.53 -4.16
N THR A 47 4.03 -17.70 -5.47
CA THR A 47 5.17 -18.10 -6.31
C THR A 47 5.44 -17.00 -7.34
N VAL A 48 6.71 -16.70 -7.60
CA VAL A 48 7.10 -15.77 -8.68
C VAL A 48 7.89 -16.54 -9.72
N GLU A 49 7.42 -16.47 -10.96
CA GLU A 49 8.08 -16.98 -12.15
C GLU A 49 8.66 -15.81 -12.95
N SER A 50 9.93 -15.91 -13.35
CA SER A 50 10.63 -14.80 -14.00
C SER A 50 11.84 -15.26 -14.81
N ASP A 51 12.18 -14.47 -15.84
CA ASP A 51 13.39 -14.60 -16.66
C ASP A 51 14.47 -13.53 -16.40
N GLY A 52 14.27 -12.64 -15.42
CA GLY A 52 15.20 -11.54 -15.11
C GLY A 52 16.41 -11.92 -14.24
N ASP A 53 17.47 -11.11 -14.29
CA ASP A 53 18.61 -11.24 -13.37
C ASP A 53 18.25 -10.71 -11.98
N PHE A 54 17.87 -11.64 -11.10
CA PHE A 54 17.50 -11.33 -9.73
C PHE A 54 18.57 -10.53 -8.96
N ARG A 55 19.85 -10.90 -9.09
CA ARG A 55 20.89 -10.26 -8.28
C ARG A 55 21.15 -8.84 -8.76
N ALA A 56 21.24 -8.64 -10.07
CA ALA A 56 21.42 -7.31 -10.65
C ALA A 56 20.27 -6.38 -10.28
N GLY A 57 19.03 -6.86 -10.41
CA GLY A 57 17.85 -6.07 -10.09
C GLY A 57 17.70 -5.74 -8.60
N LEU A 58 18.10 -6.63 -7.69
CA LEU A 58 18.02 -6.35 -6.25
C LEU A 58 19.06 -5.30 -5.84
N ILE A 59 20.26 -5.35 -6.44
CA ILE A 59 21.28 -4.32 -6.24
C ILE A 59 20.75 -2.97 -6.70
N ASP A 60 20.19 -2.91 -7.91
CA ASP A 60 19.60 -1.69 -8.49
C ASP A 60 18.46 -1.12 -7.62
N ALA A 61 17.53 -1.96 -7.18
CA ALA A 61 16.42 -1.55 -6.31
C ALA A 61 16.91 -0.97 -4.97
N LEU A 62 17.86 -1.65 -4.32
CA LEU A 62 18.42 -1.21 -3.04
C LEU A 62 19.25 0.07 -3.20
N ASP A 63 20.01 0.20 -4.28
CA ASP A 63 20.75 1.41 -4.62
C ASP A 63 19.83 2.62 -4.78
N GLU A 64 18.74 2.49 -5.54
CA GLU A 64 17.75 3.55 -5.70
C GLU A 64 17.10 3.91 -4.36
N MET A 65 16.62 2.91 -3.61
CA MET A 65 15.98 3.13 -2.31
C MET A 65 16.90 3.88 -1.34
N LEU A 66 18.13 3.41 -1.16
CA LEU A 66 19.10 4.03 -0.26
C LEU A 66 19.47 5.44 -0.75
N SER A 67 19.67 5.61 -2.05
CA SER A 67 19.94 6.92 -2.65
C SER A 67 18.80 7.90 -2.40
N LEU A 68 17.55 7.48 -2.55
CA LEU A 68 16.36 8.27 -2.23
C LEU A 68 16.36 8.70 -0.76
N HIS A 69 16.63 7.76 0.16
CA HIS A 69 16.70 8.05 1.59
C HIS A 69 17.71 9.15 1.91
N TYR A 70 18.91 9.10 1.32
CA TYR A 70 19.92 10.14 1.52
C TYR A 70 19.58 11.45 0.80
N ALA A 71 19.00 11.39 -0.40
CA ALA A 71 18.68 12.58 -1.19
C ALA A 71 17.61 13.47 -0.54
N ILE A 72 16.61 12.87 0.10
CA ILE A 72 15.57 13.60 0.86
C ILE A 72 15.86 13.65 2.37
N GLY A 73 17.04 13.18 2.76
CA GLY A 73 17.49 13.09 4.14
C GLY A 73 17.92 14.45 4.69
N ASN A 74 17.41 14.81 5.86
CA ASN A 74 17.88 15.94 6.64
C ASN A 74 18.90 15.48 7.68
N TYR A 75 20.13 15.97 7.55
CA TYR A 75 21.17 15.77 8.56
C TYR A 75 20.91 16.72 9.75
N ARG A 76 20.39 16.20 10.86
CA ARG A 76 20.23 16.99 12.09
C ARG A 76 21.35 16.71 13.07
N SER A 77 22.13 17.75 13.38
CA SER A 77 23.27 17.70 14.31
C SER A 77 22.91 17.24 15.73
N HIS A 78 21.65 17.44 16.16
CA HIS A 78 21.19 17.11 17.51
C HIS A 78 20.90 15.61 17.73
N GLU A 79 20.84 14.79 16.67
CA GLU A 79 20.59 13.34 16.78
C GLU A 79 21.86 12.49 16.59
N GLY A 80 23.05 13.10 16.59
CA GLY A 80 24.31 12.37 16.53
C GLY A 80 24.70 11.91 15.13
N GLY A 81 24.30 12.64 14.08
CA GLY A 81 24.70 12.35 12.68
C GLY A 81 23.77 11.41 11.91
N LYS A 82 22.60 11.09 12.46
CA LYS A 82 21.58 10.26 11.81
C LYS A 82 20.93 10.96 10.62
N VAL A 83 20.50 10.18 9.62
CA VAL A 83 19.82 10.70 8.43
C VAL A 83 18.32 10.53 8.60
N ILE A 84 17.62 11.65 8.67
CA ILE A 84 16.18 11.68 8.85
C ILE A 84 15.53 11.87 7.50
N SER A 85 14.87 10.86 6.96
CA SER A 85 14.19 10.99 5.67
C SER A 85 12.75 10.49 5.74
N ASP A 86 11.87 11.17 5.00
CA ASP A 86 10.45 10.80 4.88
C ASP A 86 10.24 9.63 3.89
N ALA A 87 11.32 8.97 3.43
CA ALA A 87 11.21 7.76 2.62
C ALA A 87 10.45 6.68 3.39
N ASP A 88 9.66 5.89 2.67
CA ASP A 88 8.70 4.91 3.20
C ASP A 88 9.30 4.02 4.28
N PHE A 89 10.51 3.51 4.05
CA PHE A 89 11.21 2.56 4.91
C PHE A 89 12.03 3.21 6.03
N SER A 90 12.22 4.53 6.00
CA SER A 90 12.91 5.29 7.06
C SER A 90 11.90 5.87 8.04
N ALA A 91 11.00 6.74 7.58
CA ALA A 91 9.98 7.38 8.42
C ALA A 91 8.59 7.50 7.75
N GLY A 92 8.49 7.31 6.44
CA GLY A 92 7.27 7.58 5.67
C GLY A 92 6.08 6.73 6.10
N ALA A 93 6.25 5.40 6.11
CA ALA A 93 5.21 4.45 6.52
C ALA A 93 5.23 4.09 8.01
N ASN A 94 6.24 4.56 8.76
CA ASN A 94 6.37 4.31 10.19
C ASN A 94 5.72 5.42 11.02
N VAL A 95 5.00 5.08 12.09
CA VAL A 95 4.41 6.07 13.01
C VAL A 95 5.35 6.41 14.17
N ASN A 96 6.35 5.56 14.42
CA ASN A 96 7.42 5.79 15.39
C ASN A 96 8.78 5.66 14.72
N ASN A 97 9.62 6.60 15.09
CA ASN A 97 10.80 7.08 14.40
C ASN A 97 12.09 6.76 15.19
N ALA A 98 11.96 6.01 16.29
CA ALA A 98 13.07 5.67 17.18
C ALA A 98 14.24 4.92 16.50
N TYR A 99 14.07 4.45 15.26
CA TYR A 99 15.05 3.64 14.53
C TYR A 99 15.30 4.10 13.09
N TRP A 100 15.30 5.42 12.86
CA TRP A 100 15.44 6.06 11.54
C TRP A 100 16.56 5.53 10.63
N ASP A 101 17.71 5.22 11.19
CA ASP A 101 18.84 4.66 10.43
C ASP A 101 18.87 3.12 10.41
N SER A 102 18.10 2.44 11.26
CA SER A 102 18.27 0.99 11.43
C SER A 102 17.87 0.21 10.18
N VAL A 103 16.83 0.66 9.46
CA VAL A 103 16.38 0.02 8.24
C VAL A 103 17.34 0.34 7.10
N PRO A 104 17.64 1.63 6.77
CA PRO A 104 18.65 1.96 5.77
C PRO A 104 19.99 1.26 6.01
N SER A 105 20.49 1.23 7.25
CA SER A 105 21.75 0.56 7.57
C SER A 105 21.72 -0.94 7.27
N ARG A 106 20.64 -1.64 7.66
CA ARG A 106 20.49 -3.08 7.36
C ARG A 106 20.39 -3.35 5.86
N LEU A 107 19.68 -2.48 5.12
CA LEU A 107 19.59 -2.59 3.67
C LEU A 107 20.97 -2.32 3.01
N GLY A 108 21.73 -1.37 3.54
CA GLY A 108 23.11 -1.11 3.14
C GLY A 108 24.04 -2.32 3.35
N ASP A 109 23.97 -2.97 4.52
CA ASP A 109 24.72 -4.19 4.79
C ASP A 109 24.39 -5.31 3.78
N VAL A 110 23.12 -5.42 3.39
CA VAL A 110 22.67 -6.40 2.38
C VAL A 110 23.23 -6.06 1.01
N LEU A 111 23.11 -4.80 0.59
CA LEU A 111 23.63 -4.30 -0.67
C LEU A 111 25.14 -4.53 -0.80
N GLU A 112 25.93 -4.22 0.23
CA GLU A 112 27.39 -4.46 0.21
C GLU A 112 27.73 -5.95 0.06
N LYS A 113 27.02 -6.84 0.77
CA LYS A 113 27.21 -8.29 0.64
C LYS A 113 26.85 -8.77 -0.76
N LEU A 114 25.75 -8.27 -1.33
CA LEU A 114 25.32 -8.59 -2.69
C LEU A 114 26.35 -8.13 -3.73
N ARG A 115 26.93 -6.93 -3.60
CA ARG A 115 27.98 -6.43 -4.50
C ARG A 115 29.25 -7.27 -4.42
N THR A 116 29.66 -7.63 -3.21
CA THR A 116 30.89 -8.41 -2.96
C THR A 116 30.73 -9.92 -3.19
N GLY A 117 29.53 -10.39 -3.55
CA GLY A 117 29.25 -11.82 -3.75
C GLY A 117 29.36 -12.66 -2.47
N LYS A 118 29.32 -12.00 -1.31
CA LYS A 118 29.34 -12.67 -0.01
C LYS A 118 27.94 -13.17 0.33
N LYS A 119 27.85 -14.25 1.09
CA LYS A 119 26.57 -14.74 1.60
C LYS A 119 25.88 -13.65 2.42
N VAL A 120 24.62 -13.37 2.09
CA VAL A 120 23.77 -12.47 2.88
C VAL A 120 23.41 -13.21 4.17
N GLY A 121 24.22 -13.02 5.21
CA GLY A 121 24.00 -13.59 6.54
C GLY A 121 23.48 -12.56 7.53
N GLY A 122 22.59 -12.99 8.42
CA GLY A 122 22.02 -12.16 9.48
C GLY A 122 20.56 -12.49 9.72
N LYS A 123 20.04 -12.11 10.89
CA LYS A 123 18.60 -12.15 11.17
C LYS A 123 18.13 -10.78 11.65
N TYR A 124 17.19 -10.17 10.95
CA TYR A 124 16.68 -8.84 11.25
C TYR A 124 15.26 -8.89 11.79
N PRO A 125 14.92 -8.05 12.79
CA PRO A 125 13.56 -7.96 13.31
C PRO A 125 12.63 -7.34 12.27
N ILE A 126 11.47 -7.96 12.05
CA ILE A 126 10.45 -7.47 11.14
C ILE A 126 9.67 -6.31 11.78
N PRO A 127 9.61 -5.14 11.15
CA PRO A 127 8.80 -4.02 11.60
C PRO A 127 7.31 -4.30 11.47
N ILE A 128 6.49 -3.70 12.34
CA ILE A 128 5.03 -3.87 12.33
C ILE A 128 4.37 -3.45 11.01
N THR A 129 5.00 -2.55 10.25
CA THR A 129 4.60 -2.09 8.92
C THR A 129 4.81 -3.13 7.81
N LEU A 130 5.63 -4.15 8.05
CA LEU A 130 5.77 -5.28 7.13
C LEU A 130 4.98 -6.50 7.58
N MET A 131 4.55 -6.54 8.84
CA MET A 131 3.90 -7.70 9.43
C MET A 131 2.96 -7.31 10.59
N PRO A 132 1.81 -6.68 10.28
CA PRO A 132 0.79 -6.32 11.28
C PRO A 132 0.25 -7.55 12.04
N SER A 133 0.23 -8.70 11.38
CA SER A 133 -0.15 -10.03 11.86
C SER A 133 0.82 -10.62 12.90
N ALA A 134 2.13 -10.35 12.82
CA ALA A 134 3.05 -10.65 13.94
C ALA A 134 2.78 -9.76 15.14
N GLY A 135 2.18 -8.60 14.91
CA GLY A 135 1.61 -7.75 15.94
C GLY A 135 0.28 -8.26 16.49
N LYS A 136 0.09 -9.59 16.67
CA LYS A 136 -1.12 -10.19 17.28
C LYS A 136 -1.42 -9.56 18.66
N PHE A 137 -2.14 -8.44 18.62
CA PHE A 137 -2.98 -7.79 19.63
C PHE A 137 -2.44 -7.17 20.93
N ILE A 138 -1.15 -7.17 21.31
CA ILE A 138 -0.81 -6.89 22.74
C ILE A 138 0.28 -5.86 23.15
N PRO A 139 1.33 -5.47 22.41
CA PRO A 139 2.48 -4.80 23.07
C PRO A 139 2.15 -3.51 23.84
N LYS A 140 1.07 -2.83 23.44
CA LYS A 140 0.72 -1.53 23.99
C LYS A 140 -0.37 -1.52 25.07
N HIS A 141 -1.22 -2.54 25.16
CA HIS A 141 -2.15 -2.65 26.29
C HIS A 141 -1.54 -3.35 27.52
N MET A 142 -0.40 -4.03 27.38
CA MET A 142 0.23 -4.81 28.45
C MET A 142 1.64 -4.36 28.88
N GLY A 143 2.17 -3.23 28.39
CA GLY A 143 3.46 -2.72 28.86
C GLY A 143 4.63 -3.73 28.73
N VAL A 144 4.62 -4.56 27.68
CA VAL A 144 5.59 -5.65 27.57
C VAL A 144 6.90 -5.15 26.98
N GLN A 145 7.86 -4.88 27.87
CA GLN A 145 9.26 -5.15 27.56
C GLN A 145 9.43 -6.67 27.41
N GLY A 146 9.92 -7.15 26.27
CA GLY A 146 10.48 -8.50 26.17
C GLY A 146 9.82 -9.53 25.25
N GLY A 147 8.91 -9.15 24.35
CA GLY A 147 8.61 -10.00 23.19
C GLY A 147 9.72 -9.85 22.16
N ASN A 148 10.52 -10.89 21.89
CA ASN A 148 11.50 -10.81 20.80
C ASN A 148 10.76 -10.63 19.48
N PRO A 149 10.97 -9.52 18.73
CA PRO A 149 10.36 -9.36 17.42
C PRO A 149 10.75 -10.53 16.55
N LEU A 150 9.80 -11.04 15.75
CA LEU A 150 10.08 -12.10 14.80
C LEU A 150 11.24 -11.66 13.90
N LYS A 151 12.22 -12.55 13.74
CA LYS A 151 13.41 -12.26 12.94
C LYS A 151 13.42 -13.13 11.70
N VAL A 152 13.68 -12.50 10.56
CA VAL A 152 13.84 -13.15 9.25
C VAL A 152 15.27 -13.01 8.77
N ASP A 153 15.65 -13.86 7.81
CA ASP A 153 16.91 -13.71 7.14
C ASP A 153 16.99 -12.36 6.39
N SER A 154 18.22 -11.95 6.11
CA SER A 154 18.52 -10.66 5.51
C SER A 154 18.00 -10.49 4.08
N LEU A 155 17.87 -11.57 3.32
CA LEU A 155 17.37 -11.50 1.94
C LEU A 155 15.86 -11.28 1.94
N SER A 156 15.10 -12.10 2.69
CA SER A 156 13.66 -11.91 2.86
C SER A 156 13.34 -10.54 3.43
N TYR A 157 14.16 -10.03 4.36
CA TYR A 157 14.03 -8.67 4.90
C TYR A 157 14.17 -7.59 3.81
N ALA A 158 15.19 -7.70 2.96
CA ALA A 158 15.42 -6.74 1.89
C ALA A 158 14.32 -6.79 0.84
N LEU A 159 13.91 -7.99 0.41
CA LEU A 159 12.84 -8.18 -0.55
C LEU A 159 11.51 -7.64 -0.04
N ALA A 160 11.15 -7.90 1.21
CA ALA A 160 9.93 -7.35 1.80
C ALA A 160 9.92 -5.82 1.78
N TRP A 161 11.06 -5.17 2.03
CA TRP A 161 11.16 -3.71 1.93
C TRP A 161 11.11 -3.18 0.49
N VAL A 162 11.71 -3.90 -0.46
CA VAL A 162 11.60 -3.57 -1.89
C VAL A 162 10.14 -3.68 -2.33
N GLY A 163 9.48 -4.81 -2.06
CA GLY A 163 8.07 -4.99 -2.40
C GLY A 163 7.18 -3.95 -1.74
N PHE A 164 7.43 -3.64 -0.45
CA PHE A 164 6.73 -2.56 0.23
C PHE A 164 6.93 -1.20 -0.45
N HIS A 165 8.17 -0.90 -0.84
CA HIS A 165 8.53 0.37 -1.44
C HIS A 165 8.01 0.58 -2.87
N TYR A 166 7.67 -0.46 -3.62
CA TYR A 166 7.16 -0.28 -4.98
C TYR A 166 5.67 -0.63 -5.14
N TYR A 167 5.10 -1.51 -4.30
CA TYR A 167 3.75 -2.06 -4.52
C TYR A 167 2.74 -1.76 -3.39
N THR A 168 3.17 -1.08 -2.31
CA THR A 168 2.28 -0.75 -1.18
C THR A 168 1.89 0.72 -1.14
N PRO A 169 0.69 1.10 -1.57
CA PRO A 169 0.16 2.41 -1.27
C PRO A 169 -0.10 2.55 0.24
N TYR A 170 0.22 3.71 0.78
CA TYR A 170 -0.12 4.07 2.15
C TYR A 170 -0.42 5.56 2.25
N ILE A 171 -1.25 5.91 3.23
CA ILE A 171 -1.68 7.28 3.47
C ILE A 171 -1.33 7.64 4.90
N ARG A 172 -0.48 8.65 5.06
CA ARG A 172 -0.13 9.22 6.35
C ARG A 172 -0.85 10.53 6.56
N TYR A 173 -1.67 10.59 7.61
CA TYR A 173 -2.43 11.77 8.00
C TYR A 173 -2.16 12.11 9.46
N ALA A 174 -1.92 13.40 9.76
CA ALA A 174 -1.67 13.89 11.11
C ALA A 174 -2.63 15.03 11.46
N LYS A 175 -3.20 14.99 12.67
CA LYS A 175 -4.06 16.04 13.23
C LYS A 175 -3.77 16.23 14.71
N GLY A 176 -3.19 17.38 15.08
CA GLY A 176 -2.71 17.62 16.44
C GLY A 176 -1.63 16.59 16.82
N ASN A 177 -1.78 15.95 17.99
CA ASN A 177 -0.86 14.90 18.46
C ASN A 177 -1.19 13.49 17.93
N ARG A 178 -2.17 13.39 17.04
CA ARG A 178 -2.58 12.11 16.44
C ARG A 178 -2.02 11.93 15.04
N THR A 179 -1.60 10.72 14.73
CA THR A 179 -1.12 10.33 13.40
C THR A 179 -1.70 8.97 13.04
N TRP A 180 -2.34 8.89 11.88
CA TRP A 180 -2.81 7.66 11.25
C TRP A 180 -1.93 7.35 10.05
N VAL A 181 -1.51 6.10 9.93
CA VAL A 181 -0.89 5.56 8.73
C VAL A 181 -1.74 4.39 8.28
N HIS A 182 -2.50 4.59 7.21
CA HIS A 182 -3.30 3.56 6.57
C HIS A 182 -2.43 2.87 5.53
N ILE A 183 -2.21 1.57 5.69
CA ILE A 183 -1.43 0.77 4.76
C ILE A 183 -2.39 -0.16 4.03
N TYR A 184 -2.27 -0.22 2.71
CA TYR A 184 -3.14 -1.00 1.84
C TYR A 184 -2.30 -2.00 1.07
N GLN A 185 -2.61 -3.27 1.24
CA GLN A 185 -1.95 -4.38 0.59
C GLN A 185 -2.89 -4.95 -0.45
N VAL A 186 -2.58 -4.71 -1.72
CA VAL A 186 -3.31 -5.31 -2.83
C VAL A 186 -2.83 -6.75 -2.96
N ALA A 187 -3.67 -7.71 -2.58
CA ALA A 187 -3.41 -9.14 -2.61
C ALA A 187 -4.19 -9.78 -3.78
N PRO A 188 -3.49 -10.14 -4.87
CA PRO A 188 -4.12 -10.81 -6.02
C PRO A 188 -4.69 -12.16 -5.61
N GLN A 189 -5.89 -12.47 -6.09
CA GLN A 189 -6.53 -13.78 -5.89
C GLN A 189 -6.43 -14.69 -7.13
N GLU A 190 -5.83 -14.18 -8.19
CA GLU A 190 -5.58 -14.85 -9.46
C GLU A 190 -4.18 -14.49 -9.96
N ASP A 191 -3.69 -15.25 -10.95
CA ASP A 191 -2.38 -15.03 -11.56
C ASP A 191 -2.31 -13.66 -12.21
N LEU A 192 -1.23 -12.93 -11.94
CA LEU A 192 -0.95 -11.65 -12.58
C LEU A 192 0.31 -11.73 -13.44
N ASN A 193 0.20 -11.23 -14.67
CA ASN A 193 1.32 -11.07 -15.59
C ASN A 193 2.06 -9.74 -15.37
N LEU A 194 3.18 -9.56 -16.07
CA LEU A 194 4.03 -8.38 -15.99
C LEU A 194 3.28 -7.05 -16.15
N ILE A 195 2.36 -6.94 -17.13
CA ILE A 195 1.64 -5.68 -17.39
C ILE A 195 0.72 -5.33 -16.21
N GLU A 196 0.03 -6.33 -15.68
CA GLU A 196 -0.87 -6.18 -14.52
C GLU A 196 -0.07 -5.83 -13.25
N LEU A 197 1.09 -6.46 -13.04
CA LEU A 197 2.00 -6.15 -11.94
C LEU A 197 2.51 -4.70 -12.04
N LEU A 198 2.91 -4.25 -13.23
CA LEU A 198 3.35 -2.86 -13.43
C LEU A 198 2.20 -1.85 -13.21
N ALA A 199 0.96 -2.22 -13.53
CA ALA A 199 -0.21 -1.40 -13.22
C ALA A 199 -0.43 -1.28 -11.70
N LEU A 200 -0.25 -2.36 -10.92
CA LEU A 200 -0.30 -2.31 -9.45
C LEU A 200 0.78 -1.40 -8.87
N ARG A 201 1.99 -1.41 -9.44
CA ARG A 201 3.04 -0.45 -9.07
C ARG A 201 2.62 0.99 -9.34
N ASP A 202 1.96 1.24 -10.47
CA ASP A 202 1.44 2.57 -10.80
C ASP A 202 0.34 3.05 -9.83
N LEU A 203 -0.41 2.11 -9.22
CA LEU A 203 -1.35 2.43 -8.14
C LEU A 203 -0.66 2.92 -6.85
N LYS A 204 0.66 2.83 -6.76
CA LYS A 204 1.39 3.37 -5.62
C LYS A 204 1.66 4.89 -5.75
N LYS A 205 1.49 5.51 -6.93
CA LYS A 205 2.03 6.85 -7.25
C LYS A 205 1.89 7.85 -6.09
N GLN A 206 3.04 8.25 -5.57
CA GLN A 206 3.20 8.93 -4.29
C GLN A 206 2.80 10.41 -4.41
N PHE A 207 1.70 10.81 -3.78
CA PHE A 207 1.60 12.17 -3.23
C PHE A 207 1.95 12.11 -1.75
N PRO A 208 3.07 12.72 -1.31
CA PRO A 208 3.67 12.35 -0.03
C PRO A 208 2.79 12.71 1.16
N HIS A 209 2.02 13.80 1.10
CA HIS A 209 1.34 14.29 2.29
C HIS A 209 0.07 15.08 1.96
N TYR A 210 -1.05 14.61 2.50
CA TYR A 210 -2.28 15.38 2.55
C TYR A 210 -2.24 16.32 3.76
N TYR A 211 -1.54 17.44 3.63
CA TYR A 211 -1.52 18.51 4.63
C TYR A 211 -2.56 19.57 4.27
N GLU A 212 -3.84 19.31 4.54
CA GLU A 212 -4.84 20.38 4.51
C GLU A 212 -5.72 20.35 5.77
N ALA A 213 -5.94 21.54 6.34
CA ALA A 213 -7.07 21.79 7.20
C ALA A 213 -8.34 21.53 6.35
N ASN A 214 -9.18 20.58 6.78
CA ASN A 214 -10.42 20.07 6.12
C ASN A 214 -10.32 18.69 5.46
N MET A 215 -9.36 17.84 5.84
CA MET A 215 -9.31 16.43 5.43
C MET A 215 -9.53 15.44 6.59
N SER A 216 -10.43 15.75 7.53
CA SER A 216 -10.71 14.86 8.67
C SER A 216 -11.21 13.47 8.27
N TYR A 217 -11.81 13.34 7.08
CA TYR A 217 -12.22 12.06 6.51
C TYR A 217 -11.04 11.10 6.31
N LEU A 218 -9.81 11.59 6.18
CA LEU A 218 -8.60 10.77 6.08
C LEU A 218 -8.25 10.01 7.36
N SER A 219 -8.98 10.21 8.46
CA SER A 219 -8.89 9.33 9.65
C SER A 219 -9.63 8.00 9.46
N ASN A 220 -10.50 7.89 8.45
CA ASN A 220 -11.19 6.67 8.07
C ASN A 220 -10.47 6.00 6.90
N SER A 221 -10.07 4.74 7.08
CA SER A 221 -9.26 4.01 6.10
C SER A 221 -9.93 3.85 4.73
N ARG A 222 -11.27 3.69 4.67
CA ARG A 222 -11.98 3.49 3.39
C ARG A 222 -12.11 4.79 2.61
N LEU A 223 -12.41 5.88 3.32
CA LEU A 223 -12.46 7.22 2.70
C LEU A 223 -11.07 7.66 2.22
N ALA A 224 -10.03 7.37 3.01
CA ALA A 224 -8.67 7.65 2.61
C ALA A 224 -8.27 6.84 1.36
N LEU A 225 -8.61 5.54 1.32
CA LEU A 225 -8.34 4.69 0.16
C LEU A 225 -9.07 5.16 -1.10
N PHE A 226 -10.37 5.44 -0.98
CA PHE A 226 -11.16 5.97 -2.07
C PHE A 226 -10.58 7.29 -2.59
N TYR A 227 -10.16 8.19 -1.68
CA TYR A 227 -9.53 9.44 -2.05
C TYR A 227 -8.18 9.23 -2.77
N HIS A 228 -7.35 8.30 -2.31
CA HIS A 228 -6.12 7.90 -3.02
C HIS A 228 -6.45 7.40 -4.44
N PHE A 229 -7.34 6.42 -4.56
CA PHE A 229 -7.74 5.90 -5.87
C PHE A 229 -8.34 6.95 -6.81
N LEU A 230 -9.07 7.91 -6.25
CA LEU A 230 -9.66 9.00 -7.00
C LEU A 230 -8.60 9.96 -7.56
N HIS A 231 -7.53 10.25 -6.82
CA HIS A 231 -6.60 11.33 -7.15
C HIS A 231 -5.26 10.91 -7.75
N THR A 232 -4.71 9.76 -7.35
CA THR A 232 -3.33 9.40 -7.68
C THR A 232 -3.24 8.47 -8.89
N GLU A 233 -4.29 7.68 -9.11
CA GLU A 233 -4.22 6.58 -10.07
C GLU A 233 -4.57 7.03 -11.46
N SER A 234 -3.69 6.64 -12.39
CA SER A 234 -3.92 6.83 -13.80
C SER A 234 -5.08 5.97 -14.28
N LEU A 235 -5.85 6.48 -15.25
CA LEU A 235 -6.97 5.73 -15.83
C LEU A 235 -6.50 4.40 -16.43
N SER A 236 -5.34 4.39 -17.09
CA SER A 236 -4.76 3.19 -17.72
C SER A 236 -4.34 2.12 -16.70
N ALA A 237 -3.78 2.52 -15.55
CA ALA A 237 -3.46 1.58 -14.48
C ALA A 237 -4.72 0.94 -13.91
N ILE A 238 -5.76 1.74 -13.64
CA ILE A 238 -7.07 1.23 -13.19
C ILE A 238 -7.65 0.29 -14.24
N GLU A 239 -7.69 0.70 -15.51
CA GLU A 239 -8.23 -0.09 -16.64
C GLU A 239 -7.56 -1.47 -16.75
N THR A 240 -6.23 -1.51 -16.59
CA THR A 240 -5.44 -2.75 -16.71
C THR A 240 -5.82 -3.78 -15.65
N VAL A 241 -6.22 -3.33 -14.46
CA VAL A 241 -6.60 -4.20 -13.33
C VAL A 241 -8.11 -4.21 -13.05
N THR A 242 -8.89 -3.60 -13.93
CA THR A 242 -10.36 -3.60 -13.89
C THR A 242 -10.85 -5.04 -14.09
N ARG A 243 -11.90 -5.44 -13.36
CA ARG A 243 -12.51 -6.79 -13.33
C ARG A 243 -11.59 -7.90 -12.81
N LYS A 244 -10.46 -7.54 -12.19
CA LYS A 244 -9.58 -8.49 -11.50
C LYS A 244 -10.02 -8.72 -10.07
N SER A 245 -9.84 -9.94 -9.59
CA SER A 245 -10.15 -10.31 -8.21
C SER A 245 -9.01 -9.86 -7.29
N LEU A 246 -9.13 -8.65 -6.76
CA LEU A 246 -8.14 -8.03 -5.88
C LEU A 246 -8.70 -7.83 -4.47
N LEU A 247 -8.10 -8.54 -3.51
CA LEU A 247 -8.39 -8.31 -2.10
C LEU A 247 -7.45 -7.22 -1.58
N ILE A 248 -7.98 -6.16 -0.96
CA ILE A 248 -7.15 -5.25 -0.17
C ILE A 248 -7.20 -5.64 1.30
N ARG A 249 -6.02 -5.97 1.84
CA ARG A 249 -5.80 -6.01 3.29
C ARG A 249 -5.38 -4.63 3.73
N SER A 250 -6.17 -4.01 4.60
CA SER A 250 -5.88 -2.69 5.13
C SER A 250 -5.68 -2.73 6.63
N TYR A 251 -4.69 -1.99 7.11
CA TYR A 251 -4.51 -1.78 8.54
C TYR A 251 -4.04 -0.37 8.82
N THR A 252 -4.46 0.13 9.99
CA THR A 252 -4.17 1.50 10.40
C THR A 252 -3.26 1.47 11.61
N LEU A 253 -2.07 2.04 11.48
CA LEU A 253 -1.22 2.35 12.61
C LEU A 253 -1.60 3.74 13.14
N GLU A 254 -2.02 3.81 14.39
CA GLU A 254 -2.40 5.07 15.04
C GLU A 254 -1.45 5.38 16.19
N ARG A 255 -0.91 6.60 16.20
CA ARG A 255 -0.20 7.19 17.33
C ARG A 255 -1.02 8.33 17.91
N ASP A 256 -1.25 8.32 19.22
CA ASP A 256 -1.81 9.44 19.99
C ASP A 256 -0.84 9.81 21.11
N GLY A 257 -0.08 10.90 20.98
CA GLY A 257 1.03 11.20 21.89
C GLY A 257 2.12 10.12 21.84
N ASN A 258 2.47 9.53 22.98
CA ASN A 258 3.50 8.46 23.08
C ASN A 258 2.95 7.06 22.77
N ASN A 259 1.66 6.96 22.47
CA ASN A 259 0.96 5.70 22.38
C ASN A 259 0.79 5.30 20.90
N GLN A 260 1.44 4.22 20.39
CA GLN A 260 1.22 3.63 19.03
C GLN A 260 0.56 2.22 18.95
N ALA A 261 -0.61 2.07 18.32
CA ALA A 261 -1.31 0.77 18.17
C ALA A 261 -1.77 0.50 16.73
N ILE A 262 -2.09 -0.76 16.42
CA ILE A 262 -2.95 -1.09 15.27
C ILE A 262 -4.39 -0.76 15.67
N ARG A 263 -5.02 0.17 14.97
CA ARG A 263 -6.39 0.63 15.24
C ARG A 263 -7.45 -0.21 14.52
N SER A 264 -7.13 -0.65 13.31
CA SER A 264 -8.01 -1.47 12.49
C SER A 264 -7.19 -2.44 11.65
N TYR A 265 -7.77 -3.60 11.38
CA TYR A 265 -7.36 -4.54 10.34
C TYR A 265 -8.64 -4.95 9.60
N ARG A 266 -8.64 -4.92 8.27
CA ARG A 266 -9.80 -5.27 7.43
C ARG A 266 -9.31 -5.91 6.14
N GLU A 267 -10.17 -6.74 5.57
CA GLU A 267 -10.00 -7.27 4.22
C GLU A 267 -11.26 -6.91 3.44
N GLU A 268 -11.10 -6.31 2.26
CA GLU A 268 -12.20 -5.87 1.40
C GLU A 268 -11.88 -6.27 -0.04
N ASP A 269 -12.84 -6.86 -0.75
CA ASP A 269 -12.75 -7.04 -2.20
C ASP A 269 -12.96 -5.67 -2.84
N ILE A 270 -11.88 -5.13 -3.40
CA ILE A 270 -11.88 -3.77 -3.92
C ILE A 270 -11.88 -3.71 -5.44
N GLY A 271 -11.85 -4.87 -6.12
CA GLY A 271 -11.92 -4.93 -7.59
C GLY A 271 -13.12 -4.13 -8.10
N LYS A 272 -14.28 -4.28 -7.45
CA LYS A 272 -15.50 -3.54 -7.77
C LYS A 272 -15.38 -2.03 -7.58
N LEU A 273 -14.64 -1.58 -6.57
CA LEU A 273 -14.41 -0.14 -6.37
C LEU A 273 -13.52 0.44 -7.47
N MET A 274 -12.55 -0.34 -7.94
CA MET A 274 -11.71 0.03 -9.08
C MET A 274 -12.55 0.11 -10.36
N ASP A 275 -13.42 -0.87 -10.60
CA ASP A 275 -14.35 -0.90 -11.73
C ASP A 275 -15.29 0.31 -11.73
N PHE A 276 -15.87 0.61 -10.56
CA PHE A 276 -16.70 1.79 -10.35
C PHE A 276 -15.95 3.10 -10.64
N LEU A 277 -14.72 3.22 -10.14
CA LEU A 277 -13.90 4.41 -10.38
C LEU A 277 -13.47 4.52 -11.84
N TRP A 278 -13.20 3.41 -12.52
CA TRP A 278 -12.91 3.37 -13.95
C TRP A 278 -14.11 3.89 -14.75
N GLU A 279 -15.31 3.37 -14.49
CA GLU A 279 -16.57 3.79 -15.13
C GLU A 279 -16.81 5.30 -15.03
N LEU A 280 -16.54 5.87 -13.85
CA LEU A 280 -16.69 7.30 -13.63
C LEU A 280 -15.57 8.13 -14.26
N LYS A 281 -14.31 7.69 -14.13
CA LYS A 281 -13.14 8.44 -14.61
C LYS A 281 -13.03 8.42 -16.13
N ARG A 282 -13.39 7.31 -16.80
CA ARG A 282 -13.38 7.20 -18.27
C ARG A 282 -14.35 8.16 -18.93
N ARG A 283 -15.47 8.49 -18.27
CA ARG A 283 -16.46 9.48 -18.75
C ARG A 283 -16.01 10.91 -18.52
N SER A 284 -15.56 11.23 -17.30
CA SER A 284 -15.03 12.57 -17.01
C SER A 284 -14.22 12.59 -15.71
N THR A 285 -12.91 12.38 -15.80
CA THR A 285 -12.01 12.41 -14.63
C THR A 285 -12.17 13.70 -13.80
N TYR A 286 -12.13 14.87 -14.45
CA TYR A 286 -12.24 16.16 -13.75
C TYR A 286 -13.56 16.32 -12.98
N ARG A 287 -14.70 15.97 -13.60
CA ARG A 287 -16.02 16.13 -12.96
C ARG A 287 -16.21 15.12 -11.83
N THR A 288 -15.72 13.89 -12.01
CA THR A 288 -15.73 12.84 -10.99
C THR A 288 -14.93 13.26 -9.76
N VAL A 289 -13.68 13.69 -9.96
CA VAL A 289 -12.82 14.18 -8.86
C VAL A 289 -13.48 15.33 -8.12
N ARG A 290 -13.97 16.35 -8.83
CA ARG A 290 -14.62 17.52 -8.20
C ARG A 290 -15.89 17.16 -7.42
N PHE A 291 -16.69 16.23 -7.91
CA PHE A 291 -17.91 15.80 -7.24
C PHE A 291 -17.59 15.12 -5.91
N PHE A 292 -16.67 14.15 -5.94
CA PHE A 292 -16.28 13.43 -4.74
C PHE A 292 -15.48 14.27 -3.76
N ASP A 293 -14.65 15.22 -4.21
CA ASP A 293 -14.00 16.18 -3.32
C ASP A 293 -15.01 17.04 -2.55
N ALA A 294 -16.05 17.52 -3.23
CA ALA A 294 -17.10 18.28 -2.59
C ALA A 294 -17.86 17.43 -1.55
N LEU A 295 -18.15 16.16 -1.88
CA LEU A 295 -18.79 15.22 -0.98
C LEU A 295 -17.92 14.87 0.22
N LEU A 296 -16.65 14.49 0.03
CA LEU A 296 -15.71 14.16 1.10
C LEU A 296 -15.58 15.30 2.13
N ARG A 297 -15.59 16.56 1.65
CA ARG A 297 -15.46 17.74 2.50
C ARG A 297 -16.73 18.12 3.25
N LYS A 298 -17.91 17.90 2.66
CA LYS A 298 -19.20 18.33 3.25
C LYS A 298 -19.99 17.21 3.92
N GLU A 299 -19.99 16.02 3.34
CA GLU A 299 -20.81 14.86 3.72
C GLU A 299 -20.05 13.56 3.46
N SER A 300 -18.96 13.33 4.20
CA SER A 300 -18.13 12.12 4.03
C SER A 300 -18.90 10.81 4.20
N GLU A 301 -19.98 10.81 4.99
CA GLU A 301 -20.90 9.67 5.16
C GLU A 301 -21.59 9.27 3.85
N ALA A 302 -21.85 10.23 2.94
CA ALA A 302 -22.40 9.92 1.63
C ALA A 302 -21.41 9.10 0.79
N VAL A 303 -20.12 9.39 0.91
CA VAL A 303 -19.06 8.65 0.20
C VAL A 303 -18.93 7.25 0.80
N LEU A 304 -19.00 7.10 2.12
CA LEU A 304 -19.04 5.78 2.77
C LEU A 304 -20.22 4.95 2.26
N ALA A 305 -21.41 5.54 2.18
CA ALA A 305 -22.59 4.86 1.64
C ALA A 305 -22.42 4.42 0.18
N VAL A 306 -21.74 5.24 -0.65
CA VAL A 306 -21.38 4.87 -2.03
C VAL A 306 -20.39 3.71 -2.06
N ILE A 307 -19.33 3.75 -1.24
CA ILE A 307 -18.35 2.64 -1.17
C ILE A 307 -19.06 1.36 -0.72
N ASP A 308 -19.92 1.43 0.29
CA ASP A 308 -20.71 0.28 0.75
C ASP A 308 -21.66 -0.25 -0.32
N ALA A 309 -22.29 0.62 -1.10
CA ALA A 309 -23.14 0.24 -2.21
C ALA A 309 -22.37 -0.54 -3.27
N VAL A 310 -21.19 -0.04 -3.67
CA VAL A 310 -20.34 -0.64 -4.70
C VAL A 310 -19.79 -1.99 -4.25
N ILE A 311 -19.19 -2.06 -3.06
CA ILE A 311 -18.56 -3.29 -2.58
C ILE A 311 -19.59 -4.40 -2.34
N ASN A 312 -20.80 -4.05 -1.86
CA ASN A 312 -21.83 -5.02 -1.52
C ASN A 312 -22.91 -5.23 -2.59
N GLU A 313 -22.75 -4.66 -3.80
CA GLU A 313 -23.72 -4.76 -4.91
C GLU A 313 -25.14 -4.31 -4.51
N ARG A 314 -25.22 -3.17 -3.81
CA ARG A 314 -26.49 -2.58 -3.36
C ARG A 314 -26.73 -1.26 -4.07
N PRO A 315 -27.29 -1.26 -5.29
CA PRO A 315 -27.45 -0.05 -6.10
C PRO A 315 -28.30 1.02 -5.39
N GLU A 316 -29.17 0.65 -4.45
CA GLU A 316 -29.95 1.58 -3.62
C GLU A 316 -29.04 2.56 -2.85
N GLY A 317 -27.86 2.09 -2.43
CA GLY A 317 -26.88 2.92 -1.73
C GLY A 317 -26.25 4.01 -2.61
N LEU A 318 -26.15 3.78 -3.93
CA LEU A 318 -25.69 4.79 -4.89
C LEU A 318 -26.71 5.94 -5.00
N TYR A 319 -28.00 5.60 -5.14
CA TYR A 319 -29.09 6.58 -5.14
C TYR A 319 -29.17 7.35 -3.82
N GLN A 320 -28.93 6.67 -2.69
CA GLN A 320 -28.85 7.33 -1.39
C GLN A 320 -27.69 8.32 -1.33
N GLY A 321 -26.51 7.96 -1.84
CA GLY A 321 -25.36 8.86 -1.97
C GLY A 321 -25.68 10.13 -2.75
N LEU A 322 -26.30 9.99 -3.92
CA LEU A 322 -26.76 11.13 -4.75
C LEU A 322 -27.80 12.00 -4.02
N ARG A 323 -28.73 11.38 -3.29
CA ARG A 323 -29.75 12.09 -2.52
C ARG A 323 -29.13 12.90 -1.37
N ILE A 324 -28.14 12.35 -0.68
CA ILE A 324 -27.41 13.07 0.38
C ILE A 324 -26.61 14.22 -0.22
N ALA A 325 -25.93 14.00 -1.36
CA ALA A 325 -25.22 15.05 -2.10
C ALA A 325 -26.13 16.25 -2.40
N LYS A 326 -27.32 15.97 -2.95
CA LYS A 326 -28.32 17.00 -3.27
C LYS A 326 -28.78 17.77 -2.04
N ARG A 327 -29.02 17.09 -0.91
CA ARG A 327 -29.39 17.73 0.36
C ARG A 327 -28.29 18.66 0.90
N ALA A 328 -27.03 18.32 0.67
CA ALA A 328 -25.88 19.15 1.01
C ALA A 328 -25.56 20.25 -0.03
N GLY A 329 -26.44 20.44 -1.02
CA GLY A 329 -26.26 21.45 -2.08
C GLY A 329 -25.17 21.10 -3.09
N ILE A 330 -24.78 19.82 -3.20
CA ILE A 330 -23.83 19.34 -4.20
C ILE A 330 -24.65 18.73 -5.35
N THR A 331 -24.59 19.37 -6.52
CA THR A 331 -25.28 18.86 -7.71
C THR A 331 -24.37 17.89 -8.45
N PRO A 332 -24.75 16.61 -8.62
CA PRO A 332 -23.96 15.65 -9.38
C PRO A 332 -23.91 16.08 -10.86
N PRO A 333 -22.73 16.15 -11.48
CA PRO A 333 -22.62 16.37 -12.92
C PRO A 333 -23.26 15.21 -13.70
N GLN A 334 -23.84 15.50 -14.86
CA GLN A 334 -24.48 14.48 -15.71
C GLN A 334 -23.56 13.29 -16.01
N SER A 335 -22.27 13.54 -16.27
CA SER A 335 -21.28 12.49 -16.52
C SER A 335 -21.05 11.55 -15.33
N VAL A 336 -21.26 12.02 -14.10
CA VAL A 336 -21.17 11.20 -12.88
C VAL A 336 -22.43 10.35 -12.74
N VAL A 337 -23.60 10.91 -13.03
CA VAL A 337 -24.87 10.17 -13.03
C VAL A 337 -24.82 9.03 -14.05
N GLU A 338 -24.45 9.34 -15.30
CA GLU A 338 -24.32 8.34 -16.37
C GLU A 338 -23.28 7.25 -16.06
N GLY A 339 -22.21 7.59 -15.34
CA GLY A 339 -21.22 6.60 -14.90
C GLY A 339 -21.73 5.69 -13.79
N MET A 340 -22.51 6.25 -12.84
CA MET A 340 -23.19 5.43 -11.83
C MET A 340 -24.26 4.54 -12.45
N GLU A 341 -25.04 5.04 -13.41
CA GLU A 341 -26.05 4.25 -14.15
C GLU A 341 -25.38 3.10 -14.91
N ALA A 342 -24.31 3.37 -15.65
CA ALA A 342 -23.61 2.32 -16.40
C ALA A 342 -23.00 1.25 -15.49
N PHE A 343 -22.45 1.63 -14.33
CA PHE A 343 -21.96 0.66 -13.36
C PHE A 343 -23.10 -0.22 -12.81
N ILE A 344 -24.28 0.37 -12.55
CA ILE A 344 -25.46 -0.37 -12.09
C ILE A 344 -25.95 -1.35 -13.18
N ASP A 345 -25.94 -0.95 -14.45
CA ASP A 345 -26.41 -1.81 -15.55
C ASP A 345 -25.45 -2.98 -15.84
N GLU A 346 -24.16 -2.85 -15.48
CA GLU A 346 -23.14 -3.90 -15.63
C GLU A 346 -23.08 -4.89 -14.44
N THR A 347 -23.71 -4.55 -13.30
CA THR A 347 -23.70 -5.34 -12.04
C THR A 347 -25.04 -6.01 -11.80
#